data_AF-K1QNB8-F1
#
_entry.id   AF-K1QNB8-F1
#
_cell.length_a   1.000
_cell.length_b   1.000
_cell.length_c   1.000
_cell.angle_alpha   90.00
_cell.angle_beta   90.00
_cell.angle_gamma   90.00
#
_symmetry.space_group_name_H-M   'P 1'
#
loop_
_entity.id
_entity.type
_entity.pdbx_description
1 polymer ?
#
loop_
_entity_poly.entity_id
_entity_poly.type
_entity_poly.pdbx_seq_one_letter_code
_entity_poly.pdbx_strand_id
1 'polypeptide(L)'
;MLEDIRNVKLLTGKYQGRIQRLVYENLALNPIEVSKSIYNFLRAQFTIKVKEYVDSLTTGPIVRCEYCTRRGNSTYNAFKWMQNITSMYLHIIDKNCREVYREVGYSGNISLYNESWNPNIYQLKATL
;
A
#
# COMPACT_ATOMS: atom_id res chain seq x y z
N MET A 1 15.22 -8.53 3.68
CA MET A 1 14.16 -7.56 4.02
C MET A 1 14.69 -6.31 4.72
N LEU A 2 15.26 -6.37 5.94
CA LEU A 2 15.81 -5.15 6.59
C LEU A 2 16.96 -4.52 5.81
N GLU A 3 17.84 -5.35 5.26
CA GLU A 3 18.90 -4.90 4.35
C GLU A 3 18.34 -4.21 3.10
N ASP A 4 17.31 -4.79 2.47
CA ASP A 4 16.63 -4.18 1.32
C ASP A 4 16.05 -2.81 1.66
N ILE A 5 15.44 -2.67 2.84
CA ILE A 5 14.90 -1.38 3.31
C ILE A 5 16.02 -0.35 3.48
N ARG A 6 17.16 -0.75 4.08
CA ARG A 6 18.34 0.13 4.21
C ARG A 6 18.88 0.53 2.84
N ASN A 7 18.98 -0.41 1.90
CA ASN A 7 19.44 -0.15 0.55
C ASN A 7 18.51 0.83 -0.19
N VAL A 8 17.19 0.65 -0.06
CA VAL A 8 16.21 1.59 -0.64
C VAL A 8 16.35 2.99 -0.02
N LYS A 9 16.55 3.11 1.30
CA LYS A 9 16.81 4.41 1.96
C LYS A 9 18.06 5.08 1.39
N LEU A 10 19.16 4.34 1.29
CA LEU A 10 20.42 4.85 0.73
C LEU A 10 20.26 5.30 -0.73
N LEU A 11 19.60 4.48 -1.55
CA LEU A 11 19.36 4.79 -2.95
C LEU A 11 18.42 5.99 -3.12
N THR A 12 17.39 6.12 -2.28
CA THR A 12 16.44 7.24 -2.32
C THR A 12 17.15 8.55 -1.97
N GLY A 13 18.01 8.55 -0.95
CA GLY A 13 18.84 9.71 -0.60
C GLY A 13 19.86 10.07 -1.69
N LYS A 14 20.47 9.07 -2.33
CA LYS A 14 21.46 9.27 -3.40
C LYS A 14 20.84 9.73 -4.73
N TYR A 15 19.65 9.25 -5.05
CA TYR A 15 18.96 9.49 -6.34
C TYR A 15 17.62 10.19 -6.12
N GLN A 16 17.68 11.38 -5.50
CA GLN A 16 16.49 12.19 -5.22
C GLN A 16 15.67 12.44 -6.49
N GLY A 17 14.36 12.27 -6.39
CA GLY A 17 13.42 12.44 -7.51
C GLY A 17 13.48 11.36 -8.59
N ARG A 18 14.30 10.31 -8.43
CA ARG A 18 14.32 9.14 -9.34
C ARG A 18 13.71 7.88 -8.74
N ILE A 19 13.47 7.89 -7.42
CA ILE A 19 12.85 6.79 -6.70
C ILE A 19 11.63 7.36 -5.97
N GLN A 20 10.48 6.72 -6.18
CA GLN A 20 9.25 7.02 -5.47
C GLN A 20 8.73 5.73 -4.82
N ARG A 21 8.51 5.79 -3.50
CA ARG A 21 7.86 4.69 -2.79
C ARG A 21 6.36 4.68 -3.12
N LEU A 22 5.84 3.51 -3.46
CA LEU A 22 4.42 3.23 -3.57
C LEU A 22 3.97 2.33 -2.42
N VAL A 23 2.89 2.70 -1.74
CA VAL A 23 2.24 1.89 -0.71
C VAL A 23 1.00 1.26 -1.34
N TYR A 24 0.93 -0.06 -1.34
CA TYR A 24 -0.15 -0.81 -1.98
C TYR A 24 -1.52 -0.44 -1.40
N GLU A 25 -1.62 -0.33 -0.07
CA GLU A 25 -2.86 0.00 0.61
C GLU A 25 -3.36 1.40 0.21
N ASN A 26 -2.46 2.39 0.11
CA ASN A 26 -2.84 3.74 -0.32
C ASN A 26 -3.41 3.73 -1.75
N LEU A 27 -2.81 2.95 -2.65
CA LEU A 27 -3.33 2.78 -4.00
C LEU A 27 -4.70 2.07 -3.98
N ALA A 28 -4.87 1.04 -3.16
CA ALA A 28 -6.13 0.32 -3.06
C ALA A 28 -7.28 1.19 -2.51
N LEU A 29 -6.97 2.16 -1.64
CA LEU A 29 -7.93 3.07 -1.02
C LEU A 29 -8.26 4.28 -1.88
N ASN A 30 -7.22 4.87 -2.50
CA ASN A 30 -7.31 6.11 -3.25
C ASN A 30 -6.71 5.93 -4.65
N PRO A 31 -7.25 5.00 -5.47
CA PRO A 31 -6.59 4.54 -6.69
C PRO A 31 -6.35 5.65 -7.69
N ILE A 32 -7.29 6.59 -7.83
CA ILE A 32 -7.18 7.72 -8.75
C ILE A 32 -6.13 8.72 -8.27
N GLU A 33 -6.17 9.14 -7.00
CA GLU A 33 -5.26 10.15 -6.48
C GLU A 33 -3.81 9.65 -6.41
N VAL A 34 -3.61 8.39 -5.99
CA VAL A 34 -2.28 7.78 -5.98
C VAL A 34 -1.76 7.60 -7.41
N SER A 35 -2.60 7.20 -8.37
CA SER A 35 -2.19 7.10 -9.76
C SER A 35 -1.82 8.46 -10.37
N LYS A 36 -2.54 9.53 -10.06
CA LYS A 36 -2.14 10.89 -10.46
C LYS A 36 -0.75 11.25 -9.92
N SER A 37 -0.46 10.92 -8.66
CA SER A 37 0.86 11.15 -8.05
C SER A 37 1.98 10.40 -8.78
N ILE A 38 1.74 9.15 -9.19
CA ILE A 38 2.68 8.35 -9.99
C ILE A 38 2.92 9.01 -11.36
N TYR A 39 1.86 9.42 -12.05
CA TYR A 39 1.99 10.09 -13.35
C TYR A 39 2.73 11.43 -13.23
N ASN A 40 2.47 12.21 -12.19
CA ASN A 40 3.18 13.44 -11.90
C ASN A 40 4.68 13.20 -11.65
N PHE A 41 5.02 12.17 -10.88
CA PHE A 41 6.41 11.77 -10.65
C PHE A 41 7.13 11.39 -11.95
N LEU A 42 6.44 10.68 -12.86
CA LEU A 42 6.96 10.33 -14.18
C LEU A 42 6.94 11.48 -15.19
N ARG A 43 6.42 12.66 -14.82
CA ARG A 43 6.17 13.79 -15.73
C ARG A 43 5.29 13.40 -16.94
N ALA A 44 4.35 12.48 -16.71
CA ALA A 44 3.42 11.99 -17.71
C ALA A 44 2.02 12.59 -17.51
N GLN A 45 1.22 12.65 -18.58
CA GLN A 45 -0.15 13.15 -18.50
C GLN A 45 -1.11 12.08 -17.97
N PHE A 46 -1.84 12.41 -16.90
CA PHE A 46 -2.93 11.58 -16.38
C PHE A 46 -4.22 11.87 -17.16
N THR A 47 -4.50 11.07 -18.20
CA THR A 47 -5.65 11.29 -19.10
C THR A 47 -6.94 10.64 -18.58
N ILE A 48 -8.06 10.99 -19.20
CA ILE A 48 -9.36 10.35 -18.90
C ILE A 48 -9.34 8.82 -19.13
N LYS A 49 -8.67 8.36 -20.20
CA LYS A 49 -8.52 6.94 -20.50
C LYS A 49 -7.75 6.19 -19.41
N VAL A 50 -6.72 6.84 -18.85
CA VAL A 50 -5.97 6.29 -17.71
C VAL A 50 -6.86 6.21 -16.48
N LYS A 51 -7.62 7.27 -16.17
CA LYS A 51 -8.56 7.28 -15.05
C LYS A 51 -9.55 6.12 -15.15
N GLU A 52 -10.20 5.95 -16.31
CA GLU A 52 -11.15 4.87 -16.58
C GLU A 52 -10.51 3.49 -16.46
N TYR A 53 -9.28 3.34 -16.97
CA TYR A 53 -8.55 2.09 -16.86
C TYR A 53 -8.21 1.74 -15.41
N VAL A 54 -7.68 2.70 -14.64
CA VAL A 54 -7.39 2.53 -13.21
C VAL A 54 -8.66 2.14 -12.46
N ASP A 55 -9.75 2.88 -12.67
CA ASP A 55 -11.05 2.58 -12.05
C ASP A 55 -11.50 1.15 -12.38
N SER A 56 -11.46 0.75 -13.65
CA SER A 56 -11.84 -0.60 -14.09
C SER A 56 -11.03 -1.72 -13.42
N LEU A 57 -9.77 -1.46 -13.05
CA LEU A 57 -8.91 -2.41 -12.34
C LEU A 57 -9.23 -2.47 -10.84
N THR A 58 -9.60 -1.33 -10.24
CA THR A 58 -9.66 -1.17 -8.77
C THR A 58 -11.06 -1.21 -8.17
N THR A 59 -12.10 -1.01 -9.00
CA THR A 59 -13.52 -1.00 -8.60
C THR A 59 -14.40 -1.86 -9.51
N GLY A 60 -13.90 -2.25 -10.69
CA GLY A 60 -14.66 -3.00 -11.71
C GLY A 60 -15.07 -4.42 -11.32
N PRO A 61 -15.71 -5.17 -12.23
CA PRO A 61 -16.12 -6.55 -11.93
C PRO A 61 -14.92 -7.48 -11.76
N ILE A 62 -15.08 -8.49 -10.92
CA ILE A 62 -14.10 -9.58 -10.80
C ILE A 62 -14.07 -10.35 -12.12
N VAL A 63 -12.91 -10.42 -12.76
CA VAL A 63 -12.71 -11.31 -13.89
C VAL A 63 -12.25 -12.66 -13.35
N ARG A 64 -13.04 -13.71 -13.59
CA ARG A 64 -12.69 -15.09 -13.19
C ARG A 64 -11.59 -15.62 -14.11
N CYS A 65 -10.34 -15.42 -13.69
CA CYS A 65 -9.16 -16.03 -14.28
C CYS A 65 -8.08 -16.17 -13.20
N GLU A 66 -7.26 -17.21 -13.31
CA GLU A 66 -6.26 -17.57 -12.30
C GLU A 66 -5.18 -16.50 -12.15
N TYR A 67 -4.72 -15.91 -13.26
CA TYR A 67 -3.56 -15.00 -13.29
C TYR A 67 -3.92 -13.53 -13.53
N CYS A 68 -5.21 -13.18 -13.48
CA CYS A 68 -5.63 -11.81 -13.74
C CYS A 68 -5.49 -10.89 -12.53
N THR A 69 -5.25 -9.61 -12.82
CA THR A 69 -5.14 -8.53 -11.83
C THR A 69 -6.47 -7.80 -11.59
N ARG A 70 -7.49 -8.04 -12.42
CA ARG A 70 -8.86 -7.52 -12.25
C ARG A 70 -9.61 -8.31 -11.19
N ARG A 71 -9.40 -7.93 -9.92
CA ARG A 71 -9.99 -8.58 -8.73
C ARG A 71 -11.12 -7.76 -8.10
N GLY A 72 -11.62 -6.78 -8.83
CA GLY A 72 -12.68 -5.88 -8.40
C GLY A 72 -12.25 -4.98 -7.25
N ASN A 73 -12.99 -4.99 -6.14
CA ASN A 73 -12.77 -4.06 -5.03
C ASN A 73 -11.38 -4.21 -4.40
N SER A 74 -10.47 -3.33 -4.82
CA SER A 74 -9.06 -3.33 -4.40
C SER A 74 -8.90 -3.07 -2.90
N THR A 75 -9.71 -2.18 -2.31
CA THR A 75 -9.74 -1.93 -0.87
C THR A 75 -10.06 -3.22 -0.11
N TYR A 76 -11.17 -3.89 -0.45
CA TYR A 76 -11.55 -5.14 0.21
C TYR A 76 -10.43 -6.19 0.13
N ASN A 77 -9.83 -6.38 -1.06
CA ASN A 77 -8.76 -7.35 -1.25
C ASN A 77 -7.50 -7.01 -0.44
N ALA A 78 -7.12 -5.74 -0.36
CA ALA A 78 -5.95 -5.32 0.40
C ALA A 78 -6.07 -5.60 1.91
N PHE A 79 -7.29 -5.51 2.44
CA PHE A 79 -7.55 -5.68 3.88
C PHE A 79 -8.20 -7.01 4.26
N LYS A 80 -8.47 -7.90 3.30
CA LYS A 80 -9.14 -9.19 3.54
C LYS A 80 -8.46 -10.06 4.59
N TRP A 81 -7.12 -10.02 4.65
CA TRP A 81 -6.34 -10.81 5.61
C TRP A 81 -6.70 -10.48 7.07
N MET A 82 -7.10 -9.24 7.36
CA MET A 82 -7.46 -8.79 8.71
C MET A 82 -8.71 -9.48 9.24
N GLN A 83 -9.61 -9.92 8.36
CA GLN A 83 -10.84 -10.63 8.75
C GLN A 83 -10.57 -12.10 9.12
N ASN A 84 -9.46 -12.65 8.62
CA ASN A 84 -9.17 -14.08 8.70
C ASN A 84 -8.02 -14.41 9.67
N ILE A 85 -7.22 -13.42 10.04
CA ILE A 85 -6.08 -13.64 10.92
C ILE A 85 -6.56 -13.83 12.36
N THR A 86 -6.03 -14.86 13.04
CA THR A 86 -6.31 -15.08 14.46
C THR A 86 -5.40 -14.20 15.32
N SER A 87 -5.85 -13.86 16.53
CA SER A 87 -5.06 -13.07 17.48
C SER A 87 -3.70 -13.71 17.80
N MET A 88 -3.64 -15.05 17.83
CA MET A 88 -2.38 -15.79 18.03
C MET A 88 -1.38 -15.51 16.90
N TYR A 89 -1.80 -15.65 15.63
CA TYR A 89 -0.93 -15.39 14.50
C TYR A 89 -0.55 -13.92 14.38
N LEU A 90 -1.50 -13.02 14.65
CA LEU A 90 -1.24 -11.57 14.67
C LEU A 90 -0.15 -11.23 15.69
N HIS A 91 -0.23 -11.75 16.92
CA HIS A 91 0.79 -11.53 17.95
C HIS A 91 2.18 -12.06 17.54
N ILE A 92 2.23 -13.24 16.93
CA ILE A 92 3.49 -13.81 16.44
C ILE A 92 4.09 -12.91 15.36
N ILE A 93 3.28 -12.44 14.41
CA ILE A 93 3.74 -11.55 13.34
C ILE A 93 4.23 -10.22 13.94
N ASP A 94 3.42 -9.55 14.77
CA ASP A 94 3.78 -8.26 15.36
C ASP A 94 5.05 -8.33 16.22
N LYS A 95 5.26 -9.45 16.92
CA LYS A 95 6.49 -9.68 17.69
C LYS A 95 7.72 -9.76 16.78
N ASN A 96 7.63 -10.48 15.66
CA ASN A 96 8.78 -10.74 14.79
C ASN A 96 9.02 -9.63 13.74
N CYS A 97 7.96 -8.95 13.30
CA CYS A 97 8.01 -7.95 12.23
C CYS A 97 8.08 -6.50 12.75
N ARG A 98 8.15 -6.29 14.06
CA ARG A 98 8.18 -4.95 14.69
C ARG A 98 9.20 -4.01 14.08
N GLU A 99 10.43 -4.48 13.87
CA GLU A 99 11.50 -3.66 13.30
C GLU A 99 11.18 -3.30 11.85
N VAL A 100 10.75 -4.26 11.04
CA VAL A 100 10.34 -4.03 9.66
C VAL A 100 9.23 -2.99 9.59
N TYR A 101 8.18 -3.14 10.39
CA TYR A 101 7.08 -2.17 10.46
C TYR A 101 7.56 -0.76 10.75
N ARG A 102 8.42 -0.60 11.77
CA ARG A 102 9.02 0.69 12.09
C ARG A 102 9.80 1.26 10.90
N GLU A 103 10.63 0.45 10.25
CA GLU A 103 11.48 0.91 9.15
C GLU A 103 10.70 1.33 7.90
N VAL A 104 9.55 0.69 7.64
CA VAL A 104 8.66 1.00 6.49
C VAL A 104 7.47 1.89 6.84
N GLY A 105 7.32 2.31 8.09
CA GLY A 105 6.27 3.23 8.54
C GLY A 105 4.89 2.60 8.81
N TYR A 106 4.84 1.30 9.12
CA TYR A 106 3.62 0.64 9.64
C TYR A 106 3.65 0.61 11.18
N SER A 107 2.48 0.65 11.82
CA SER A 107 2.35 0.51 13.27
C SER A 107 1.85 -0.88 13.63
N GLY A 108 2.65 -1.67 14.34
CA GLY A 108 2.24 -2.97 14.91
C GLY A 108 1.47 -2.85 16.24
N ASN A 109 0.74 -1.75 16.47
CA ASN A 109 0.02 -1.54 17.74
C ASN A 109 -1.46 -1.93 17.59
N ILE A 110 -1.78 -3.10 18.16
CA ILE A 110 -3.06 -3.82 18.13
C ILE A 110 -4.24 -3.03 18.74
N SER A 111 -4.02 -1.97 19.52
CA SER A 111 -5.10 -1.24 20.21
C SER A 111 -6.01 -0.39 19.32
N LEU A 112 -5.70 -0.23 18.04
CA LEU A 112 -6.50 0.56 17.08
C LEU A 112 -7.45 -0.29 16.21
N TYR A 113 -7.47 -1.61 16.39
CA TYR A 113 -8.28 -2.50 15.55
C TYR A 113 -9.77 -2.50 15.91
N ASN A 114 -10.15 -2.00 17.10
CA ASN A 114 -11.53 -2.11 17.60
C ASN A 114 -12.37 -0.83 17.54
N GLU A 115 -11.80 0.36 17.33
CA GLU A 115 -12.61 1.59 17.28
C GLU A 115 -12.14 2.51 16.15
N SER A 116 -13.00 2.68 15.15
CA SER A 116 -12.88 3.63 14.03
C SER A 116 -11.63 3.46 13.15
N TRP A 117 -11.73 2.52 12.21
CA TRP A 117 -10.75 2.32 11.15
C TRP A 117 -10.56 3.61 10.33
N ASN A 118 -9.36 4.20 10.42
CA ASN A 118 -8.91 5.28 9.55
C ASN A 118 -7.72 4.79 8.71
N PRO A 119 -7.89 4.58 7.40
CA PRO A 119 -6.83 4.08 6.53
C PRO A 119 -5.63 5.04 6.42
N ASN A 120 -5.78 6.29 6.85
CA ASN A 120 -4.72 7.31 6.82
C ASN A 120 -3.67 7.14 7.95
N ILE A 121 -3.84 6.19 8.89
CA ILE A 121 -2.93 6.01 10.04
C ILE A 121 -1.54 5.50 9.60
N TYR A 122 -1.43 4.84 8.44
CA TYR A 122 -0.14 4.35 7.92
C TYR A 122 0.72 5.45 7.27
N GLN A 123 0.28 6.71 7.33
CA GLN A 123 1.06 7.89 6.97
C GLN A 123 1.41 8.75 8.20
N LEU A 124 2.03 8.18 9.23
CA LEU A 124 2.99 8.99 9.97
C LEU A 124 4.18 9.19 9.04
N LYS A 125 4.29 10.40 8.46
CA LYS A 125 5.39 10.90 7.61
C LYS A 125 6.62 9.98 7.67
N ALA A 126 6.61 8.92 6.88
CA ALA A 126 7.77 8.08 6.73
C ALA A 126 8.66 8.83 5.76
N THR A 127 9.51 9.70 6.31
CA THR A 127 10.68 10.22 5.62
C THR A 127 11.53 9.00 5.25
N LEU A 128 11.44 8.59 3.99
CA LEU A 128 12.57 7.94 3.33
C LEU A 128 13.51 9.04 2.84
#